data_AF-A0A376U1E7-F1
#
_entry.id   AF-A0A376U1E7-F1
#
_cell.length_a   1.000
_cell.length_b   1.000
_cell.length_c   1.000
_cell.angle_alpha   90.00
_cell.angle_beta   90.00
_cell.angle_gamma   90.00
#
_symmetry.space_group_name_H-M   'P 1'
#
loop_
_entity.id
_entity.type
_entity.pdbx_description
1 polymer ?
#
loop_
_entity_poly.entity_id
_entity_poly.type
_entity_poly.pdbx_seq_one_letter_code
_entity_poly.pdbx_strand_id
1 'polypeptide(L)'
;MAWLPPFILVLLIRVLAGVASAGMLIFGSTLIMQHTRHPFVLAALFSGVGIGIALGNEYVLAGLHFDLSSQTLWQGAGALSGMMLIALTLLMPSKNTPSHQCHWQKRSNR
;
A
#
# COMPACT_ATOMS: atom_id res chain seq x y z
N MET A 1 25.85 26.22 -8.33
CA MET A 1 24.80 25.57 -9.16
C MET A 1 24.93 24.05 -9.09
N ALA A 2 24.67 23.44 -7.93
CA ALA A 2 24.75 21.98 -7.71
C ALA A 2 23.55 21.46 -6.88
N TRP A 3 22.40 22.14 -6.98
CA TRP A 3 21.16 21.83 -6.24
C TRP A 3 20.11 21.10 -7.10
N LEU A 4 20.45 20.75 -8.35
CA LEU A 4 19.61 19.99 -9.26
C LEU A 4 19.52 18.47 -8.96
N PRO A 5 20.59 17.76 -8.53
CA PRO A 5 20.51 16.32 -8.33
C PRO A 5 19.47 15.87 -7.28
N PRO A 6 19.33 16.50 -6.10
CA PRO A 6 18.29 16.08 -5.15
C PRO A 6 16.89 16.37 -5.68
N PHE A 7 16.70 17.48 -6.41
CA PHE A 7 15.40 17.85 -6.95
C PHE A 7 14.93 16.89 -8.05
N ILE A 8 15.82 16.54 -8.99
CA ILE A 8 15.53 15.57 -10.06
C ILE A 8 15.26 14.18 -9.46
N LEU A 9 16.00 13.78 -8.44
CA LEU A 9 15.79 12.51 -7.74
C LEU A 9 14.42 12.46 -7.06
N VAL A 10 14.04 13.50 -6.32
CA VAL A 10 12.72 13.60 -5.68
C VAL A 10 11.60 13.60 -6.72
N LEU A 11 11.78 14.31 -7.84
CA LEU A 11 10.84 14.29 -8.96
C LEU A 11 10.68 12.89 -9.56
N LEU A 12 11.78 12.19 -9.83
CA LEU A 12 11.76 10.81 -10.34
C LEU A 12 11.01 9.88 -9.37
N ILE A 13 11.32 9.94 -8.07
CA ILE A 13 10.65 9.15 -7.04
C ILE A 13 9.15 9.48 -7.02
N ARG A 14 8.78 10.77 -7.10
CA ARG A 14 7.38 11.21 -7.09
C ARG A 14 6.61 10.74 -8.31
N VAL A 15 7.22 10.83 -9.50
CA VAL A 15 6.62 10.36 -10.76
C VAL A 15 6.45 8.85 -10.73
N LEU A 16 7.48 8.09 -10.34
CA LEU A 16 7.42 6.64 -10.21
C LEU A 16 6.37 6.21 -9.18
N ALA A 17 6.36 6.83 -7.99
CA ALA A 17 5.38 6.56 -6.96
C ALA A 17 3.95 6.92 -7.41
N GLY A 18 3.79 8.03 -8.13
CA GLY A 18 2.50 8.45 -8.69
C GLY A 18 1.97 7.46 -9.73
N VAL A 19 2.81 7.05 -10.69
CA VAL A 19 2.46 6.06 -11.71
C VAL A 19 2.14 4.71 -11.07
N ALA A 20 2.94 4.26 -10.10
CA ALA A 20 2.70 3.01 -9.38
C ALA A 20 1.40 3.04 -8.57
N SER A 21 1.12 4.16 -7.88
CA SER A 21 -0.10 4.34 -7.09
C SER A 21 -1.35 4.38 -7.98
N ALA A 22 -1.33 5.16 -9.06
CA ALA A 22 -2.42 5.22 -10.03
C ALA A 22 -2.64 3.85 -10.71
N GLY A 23 -1.55 3.18 -11.09
CA GLY A 23 -1.60 1.83 -11.64
C GLY A 23 -2.24 0.84 -10.67
N MET A 24 -1.82 0.82 -9.40
CA MET A 24 -2.39 -0.06 -8.38
C MET A 24 -3.89 0.19 -8.17
N LEU A 25 -4.36 1.43 -8.25
CA LEU A 25 -5.80 1.74 -8.12
C LEU A 25 -6.61 1.32 -9.35
N ILE A 26 -6.07 1.50 -10.55
CA ILE A 26 -6.73 1.06 -11.79
C ILE A 26 -6.76 -0.48 -11.84
N PHE A 27 -5.63 -1.14 -11.58
CA PHE A 27 -5.56 -2.61 -11.55
C PHE A 27 -6.34 -3.21 -10.37
N GLY A 28 -6.29 -2.59 -9.19
CA GLY A 28 -7.03 -3.03 -8.01
C GLY A 28 -8.54 -2.94 -8.21
N SER A 29 -9.02 -1.82 -8.75
CA SER A 29 -10.45 -1.65 -9.05
C SER A 29 -10.94 -2.59 -10.15
N THR A 30 -10.16 -2.78 -11.21
CA THR A 30 -10.49 -3.73 -12.29
C THR A 30 -10.43 -5.19 -11.86
N LEU A 31 -9.45 -5.59 -11.04
CA LEU A 31 -9.39 -6.93 -10.43
C LEU A 31 -10.62 -7.23 -9.57
N ILE A 32 -11.03 -6.27 -8.74
CA ILE A 32 -12.25 -6.41 -7.92
C ILE A 32 -13.47 -6.53 -8.83
N MET A 33 -13.57 -5.69 -9.86
CA MET A 33 -14.72 -5.67 -10.76
C MET A 33 -14.82 -6.93 -11.63
N GLN A 34 -13.69 -7.57 -11.97
CA GLN A 34 -13.65 -8.82 -12.74
C GLN A 34 -13.86 -10.08 -11.88
N HIS A 35 -13.42 -10.10 -10.61
CA HIS A 35 -13.44 -11.31 -9.78
C HIS A 35 -14.55 -11.33 -8.71
N THR A 36 -15.10 -10.17 -8.32
CA THR A 36 -16.11 -10.09 -7.25
C THR A 36 -17.04 -8.92 -7.53
N ARG A 37 -18.25 -9.17 -8.02
CA ARG A 37 -19.29 -8.15 -8.29
C ARG A 37 -19.82 -7.42 -7.02
N HIS A 38 -18.98 -7.17 -6.01
CA HIS A 38 -19.34 -6.47 -4.77
C HIS A 38 -18.77 -5.04 -4.75
N PRO A 39 -19.61 -4.00 -4.98
CA PRO A 39 -19.18 -2.60 -4.97
C PRO A 39 -18.64 -2.14 -3.60
N PHE A 40 -18.95 -2.87 -2.53
CA PHE A 40 -18.48 -2.58 -1.18
C PHE A 40 -16.95 -2.72 -1.03
N VAL A 41 -16.33 -3.70 -1.71
CA VAL A 41 -14.87 -3.92 -1.65
C VAL A 41 -14.14 -2.77 -2.35
N LEU A 42 -14.71 -2.25 -3.44
CA LEU A 42 -14.18 -1.09 -4.14
C LEU A 42 -14.29 0.18 -3.29
N ALA A 43 -15.42 0.37 -2.60
CA ALA A 43 -15.61 1.49 -1.67
C ALA A 43 -14.62 1.44 -0.50
N ALA A 44 -14.36 0.26 0.07
CA ALA A 44 -13.37 0.07 1.12
C ALA A 44 -11.93 0.38 0.63
N LEU A 45 -11.59 -0.06 -0.59
CA LEU A 45 -10.31 0.26 -1.22
C LEU A 45 -10.11 1.78 -1.37
N PHE A 46 -11.11 2.48 -1.92
CA PHE A 46 -11.02 3.93 -2.13
C PHE A 46 -11.06 4.72 -0.81
N SER A 47 -11.84 4.25 0.17
CA SER A 47 -11.84 4.81 1.52
C SER A 47 -10.47 4.69 2.18
N GLY A 48 -9.77 3.57 2.00
CA GLY A 48 -8.40 3.39 2.51
C GLY A 48 -7.42 4.40 1.94
N VAL A 49 -7.51 4.72 0.64
CA VAL A 49 -6.69 5.76 -0.01
C VAL A 49 -6.98 7.13 0.59
N GLY A 50 -8.26 7.48 0.74
CA GLY A 50 -8.67 8.75 1.33
C GLY A 50 -8.16 8.94 2.77
N ILE A 51 -8.28 7.90 3.60
CA ILE A 51 -7.75 7.90 4.96
C ILE A 51 -6.22 8.07 4.96
N GLY A 52 -5.51 7.38 4.07
CA GLY A 52 -4.06 7.52 3.93
C GLY A 52 -3.61 8.93 3.57
N ILE A 53 -4.35 9.62 2.70
CA ILE A 53 -4.08 11.02 2.34
C ILE A 53 -4.32 11.94 3.54
N ALA A 54 -5.44 11.78 4.26
CA ALA A 54 -5.76 12.57 5.45
C ALA A 54 -4.69 12.39 6.54
N LEU A 55 -4.31 11.15 6.85
CA LEU A 55 -3.24 10.86 7.83
C LEU A 55 -1.89 11.39 7.40
N GLY A 56 -1.55 11.31 6.10
CA GLY A 56 -0.31 11.88 5.57
C GLY A 56 -0.25 13.40 5.75
N ASN A 57 -1.39 14.08 5.56
CA ASN A 57 -1.47 15.53 5.77
C ASN A 57 -1.34 15.92 7.24
N GLU A 58 -2.05 15.22 8.13
CA GLU A 58 -1.92 15.42 9.59
C GLU A 58 -0.51 15.13 10.09
N TYR A 59 0.18 14.12 9.53
CA TYR A 59 1.56 13.83 9.86
C TYR A 59 2.52 14.97 9.48
N VAL A 60 2.36 15.56 8.29
CA VAL A 60 3.17 16.72 7.86
C VAL A 60 2.86 17.93 8.71
N LEU A 61 1.58 18.18 9.01
CA LEU A 61 1.14 19.30 9.85
C LEU A 61 1.68 19.17 11.27
N ALA A 62 1.61 17.98 11.86
CA ALA A 62 2.17 17.69 13.17
C ALA A 62 3.68 17.91 13.18
N GLY A 63 4.41 17.41 12.18
CA GLY A 63 5.85 17.62 12.13
C GLY A 63 6.25 19.08 11.88
N LEU A 64 5.43 19.86 11.18
CA LEU A 64 5.61 21.31 11.07
C LEU A 64 5.35 22.02 12.41
N HIS A 65 4.34 21.59 13.16
CA HIS A 65 4.02 22.12 14.50
C HIS A 65 5.13 21.85 15.54
N PHE A 66 5.92 20.79 15.36
CA PHE A 66 7.08 20.47 16.20
C PHE A 66 8.41 21.05 15.68
N ASP A 67 8.39 21.93 14.66
CA ASP A 67 9.57 22.52 14.00
C ASP A 67 10.58 21.44 13.50
N LEU A 68 10.07 20.28 13.09
CA LEU A 68 10.92 19.20 12.62
C LEU A 68 11.54 19.56 11.26
N SER A 69 12.85 19.37 11.15
CA SER A 69 13.57 19.51 9.88
C SER A 69 12.94 18.63 8.78
N SER A 70 12.87 19.17 7.56
CA SER A 70 12.31 18.48 6.38
C SER A 70 12.90 17.09 6.16
N GLN A 71 14.16 16.88 6.54
CA GLN A 71 14.82 15.58 6.46
C GLN A 71 14.24 14.56 7.45
N THR A 72 13.95 14.98 8.67
CA THR A 72 13.34 14.15 9.71
C THR A 72 11.90 13.80 9.37
N LEU A 73 11.15 14.74 8.80
CA LEU A 73 9.82 14.50 8.26
C LEU A 73 9.83 13.41 7.18
N TRP A 74 10.79 13.48 6.25
CA TRP A 74 10.92 12.52 5.16
C TRP A 74 11.34 11.13 5.64
N GLN A 75 12.29 11.05 6.59
CA GLN A 75 12.69 9.79 7.22
C GLN A 75 11.55 9.18 8.03
N GLY A 76 10.81 9.98 8.80
CA GLY A 76 9.68 9.48 9.57
C GLY A 76 8.53 9.00 8.67
N ALA A 77 8.27 9.66 7.53
CA ALA A 77 7.31 9.17 6.55
C ALA A 77 7.76 7.82 5.93
N GLY A 78 9.05 7.69 5.63
CA GLY A 78 9.64 6.43 5.16
C GLY A 78 9.55 5.30 6.20
N ALA A 79 9.86 5.61 7.47
CA ALA A 79 9.76 4.66 8.57
C ALA A 79 8.31 4.22 8.82
N LEU A 80 7.36 5.15 8.79
CA LEU A 80 5.93 4.87 8.93
C LEU A 80 5.44 3.94 7.80
N SER A 81 5.84 4.22 6.55
CA SER A 81 5.54 3.37 5.40
C SER A 81 6.14 1.96 5.56
N GLY A 82 7.40 1.86 6.00
CA GLY A 82 8.05 0.58 6.27
C GLY A 82 7.35 -0.22 7.37
N MET A 83 6.93 0.45 8.44
CA MET A 83 6.20 -0.18 9.54
C MET A 83 4.81 -0.69 9.09
N MET A 84 4.11 0.07 8.26
CA MET A 84 2.85 -0.35 7.65
C MET A 84 3.05 -1.55 6.71
N LEU A 85 4.17 -1.59 5.97
CA LEU A 85 4.53 -2.73 5.12
C LEU A 85 4.82 -3.97 5.95
N ILE A 86 5.56 -3.84 7.06
CA ILE A 86 5.80 -4.93 8.01
C ILE A 86 4.48 -5.43 8.59
N ALA A 87 3.61 -4.53 9.06
CA ALA A 87 2.30 -4.87 9.57
C ALA A 87 1.46 -5.61 8.52
N LEU A 88 1.50 -5.18 7.25
CA LEU A 88 0.84 -5.88 6.15
C LEU A 88 1.44 -7.27 5.92
N THR A 89 2.76 -7.43 5.95
CA THR A 89 3.40 -8.76 5.78
C THR A 89 3.10 -9.72 6.93
N LEU A 90 2.88 -9.20 8.14
CA LEU A 90 2.45 -9.99 9.29
C LEU A 90 0.95 -10.32 9.23
N LEU A 91 0.12 -9.37 8.81
CA LEU A 91 -1.33 -9.51 8.75
C LEU A 91 -1.78 -10.33 7.54
N MET A 92 -1.02 -10.29 6.44
CA MET A 92 -1.25 -11.15 5.30
C MET A 92 -0.96 -12.57 5.75
N PRO A 93 -1.99 -13.44 5.89
CA PRO A 93 -1.75 -14.80 6.33
C PRO A 93 -0.80 -15.44 5.32
N SER A 94 0.35 -15.89 5.81
CA SER A 94 1.11 -16.91 5.10
C SER A 94 0.10 -17.97 4.74
N LYS A 95 -0.09 -18.19 3.45
CA LYS A 95 -0.77 -19.35 2.89
C LYS A 95 0.05 -20.58 3.28
N ASN A 96 0.00 -20.88 4.56
CA ASN A 96 0.11 -22.21 5.07
C ASN A 96 -1.10 -22.88 4.44
N THR A 97 -0.85 -23.73 3.46
CA THR A 97 -1.82 -24.74 3.06
C THR A 97 -1.61 -25.93 4.00
N PRO A 98 -2.21 -26.01 5.20
CA PRO A 98 -2.32 -27.30 5.86
C PRO A 98 -3.41 -28.11 5.14
N SER A 99 -2.94 -29.11 4.39
CA SER A 99 -3.51 -30.46 4.40
C SER A 99 -5.05 -30.62 4.38
N HIS A 100 -5.74 -30.31 3.27
CA HIS A 100 -7.13 -30.77 3.08
C HIS A 100 -7.52 -31.11 1.63
N GLN A 101 -6.58 -31.64 0.83
CA GLN A 101 -6.92 -32.57 -0.26
C GLN A 101 -6.76 -34.00 0.29
N CYS A 102 -7.65 -34.43 1.19
CA CYS A 102 -8.94 -35.05 0.83
C CYS A 102 -8.67 -36.33 0.02
N HIS A 103 -8.74 -37.52 0.60
CA HIS A 103 -9.98 -38.30 0.81
C HIS A 103 -10.86 -38.51 -0.45
N TRP A 104 -10.66 -37.73 -1.52
CA TRP A 104 -11.26 -37.91 -2.85
C TRP A 104 -10.52 -38.95 -3.70
N GLN A 105 -9.21 -39.14 -3.50
CA GLN A 105 -8.45 -40.11 -4.29
C GLN A 105 -8.77 -41.59 -3.94
N LYS A 106 -9.45 -41.84 -2.81
CA LYS A 106 -9.93 -43.19 -2.40
C LYS A 106 -11.39 -43.46 -2.75
N ARG A 107 -12.14 -42.45 -3.21
CA ARG A 107 -13.51 -42.54 -3.75
C ARG A 107 -13.57 -42.48 -5.26
N SER A 108 -12.48 -42.08 -5.94
CA SER A 108 -12.23 -42.44 -7.35
C SER A 108 -11.68 -43.87 -7.43
N ASN A 109 -12.39 -44.74 -6.75
CA ASN A 109 -12.26 -46.17 -6.62
C ASN A 109 -13.66 -46.68 -6.93
N ARG A 110 -13.74 -47.91 -7.46
CA ARG A 110 -14.96 -48.72 -7.52
C ARG A 110 -15.98 -48.37 -8.60
#